data_AF-A0AAE1HAX1-F1
#
_entry.id   AF-A0AAE1HAX1-F1
#
_cell.length_a   1.000
_cell.length_b   1.000
_cell.length_c   1.000
_cell.angle_alpha   90.00
_cell.angle_beta   90.00
_cell.angle_gamma   90.00
#
_symmetry.space_group_name_H-M   'P 1'
#
loop_
_entity.id
_entity.type
_entity.pdbx_description
1 polymer ?
#
loop_
_entity_poly.entity_id
_entity_poly.type
_entity_poly.pdbx_seq_one_letter_code
_entity_poly.pdbx_strand_id
1 'polypeptide(L)'
;MEPATTNGAEAFHADFNAQFNSSHPNIFASISILQQVQAKTYLKLNSVKHMESNYIRPKRIELKEKRMMAWQEVLNGERTVSPYLLYMGSLNANFIIQG
;
A
#
# COMPACT_ATOMS: atom_id res chain seq x y z
N MET A 1 -6.86 -25.67 -8.44
CA MET A 1 -6.41 -24.27 -8.31
C MET A 1 -7.52 -23.58 -7.53
N GLU A 2 -7.28 -23.27 -6.26
CA GLU A 2 -8.25 -22.55 -5.42
C GLU A 2 -8.39 -21.10 -5.94
N PRO A 3 -9.61 -20.54 -6.03
CA PRO A 3 -9.78 -19.13 -6.38
C PRO A 3 -9.18 -18.26 -5.27
N ALA A 4 -8.17 -17.44 -5.61
CA ALA A 4 -7.66 -16.45 -4.68
C ALA A 4 -8.79 -15.47 -4.32
N THR A 5 -9.22 -15.48 -3.06
CA THR A 5 -10.16 -14.50 -2.56
C THR A 5 -9.46 -13.14 -2.57
N THR A 6 -9.86 -12.26 -3.48
CA THR A 6 -9.47 -10.85 -3.38
C THR A 6 -10.26 -10.29 -2.21
N ASN A 7 -9.59 -10.02 -1.07
CA ASN A 7 -10.17 -9.42 0.14
C ASN A 7 -10.64 -7.96 -0.08
N GLY A 8 -11.14 -7.63 -1.28
CA GLY A 8 -11.50 -6.29 -1.70
C GLY A 8 -12.72 -5.74 -0.97
N ALA A 9 -13.71 -6.58 -0.68
CA ALA A 9 -14.88 -6.17 0.09
C ALA A 9 -14.47 -5.79 1.53
N GLU A 10 -13.65 -6.62 2.17
CA GLU A 10 -13.12 -6.36 3.52
C GLU A 10 -12.28 -5.09 3.57
N ALA A 11 -11.39 -4.89 2.59
CA ALA A 11 -10.57 -3.70 2.49
C ALA A 11 -11.41 -2.42 2.27
N PHE A 12 -12.45 -2.50 1.43
CA PHE A 12 -13.40 -1.40 1.24
C PHE A 12 -14.12 -1.08 2.54
N HIS A 13 -14.67 -2.08 3.24
CA HIS A 13 -15.38 -1.86 4.49
C HIS A 13 -14.46 -1.28 5.58
N ALA A 14 -13.22 -1.75 5.68
CA ALA A 14 -12.24 -1.20 6.63
C ALA A 14 -11.96 0.29 6.36
N ASP A 15 -11.67 0.66 5.11
CA ASP A 15 -11.39 2.05 4.72
C ASP A 15 -12.62 2.95 4.85
N PHE A 16 -13.79 2.47 4.40
CA PHE A 16 -15.05 3.19 4.50
C PHE A 16 -15.45 3.45 5.95
N ASN A 17 -15.33 2.44 6.82
CA ASN A 17 -15.67 2.58 8.23
C ASN A 17 -14.69 3.49 8.98
N ALA A 18 -13.40 3.48 8.62
CA ALA A 18 -12.38 4.33 9.21
C ALA A 18 -12.60 5.84 8.96
N GLN A 19 -13.44 6.20 7.98
CA GLN A 19 -13.75 7.59 7.64
C GLN A 19 -14.79 8.22 8.58
N PHE A 20 -15.45 7.42 9.43
CA PHE A 20 -16.43 7.92 10.38
C PHE A 20 -15.80 8.13 11.77
N ASN A 21 -15.84 9.37 12.25
CA ASN A 21 -15.38 9.73 13.61
C ASN A 21 -16.51 9.69 14.65
N SER A 22 -17.72 9.28 14.25
CA SER A 22 -18.91 9.19 15.10
C SER A 22 -19.51 7.80 14.97
N SER A 23 -20.02 7.25 16.07
CA SER A 23 -20.76 5.98 16.08
C SER A 23 -22.07 6.05 15.30
N HIS A 24 -22.63 7.25 15.11
CA HIS A 24 -23.88 7.49 14.37
C HIS A 24 -23.70 8.66 13.39
N PRO A 25 -23.00 8.42 12.27
CA PRO A 25 -22.86 9.43 11.23
C PRO A 25 -24.21 9.69 10.55
N ASN A 26 -24.50 10.95 10.22
CA ASN A 26 -25.70 11.26 9.45
C ASN A 26 -25.58 10.71 8.01
N ILE A 27 -26.71 10.50 7.34
CA ILE A 27 -26.73 9.92 6.00
C ILE A 27 -25.97 10.75 4.97
N PHE A 28 -25.96 12.09 5.12
CA PHE A 28 -25.23 12.98 4.21
C PHE A 28 -23.71 12.77 4.31
N ALA A 29 -23.18 12.49 5.50
CA ALA A 29 -21.78 12.15 5.71
C ALA A 29 -21.43 10.85 4.96
N SER A 30 -22.25 9.82 5.09
CA SER A 30 -22.07 8.55 4.36
C SER A 30 -22.09 8.75 2.84
N ILE A 31 -23.04 9.53 2.32
CA ILE A 31 -23.11 9.87 0.89
C ILE A 31 -21.84 10.61 0.44
N SER A 32 -21.38 11.58 1.23
CA SER A 32 -20.18 12.36 0.90
C SER A 32 -18.91 11.48 0.83
N ILE A 33 -18.78 10.50 1.72
CA ILE A 33 -17.66 9.56 1.73
C ILE A 33 -17.75 8.64 0.51
N LEU A 34 -18.94 8.13 0.18
CA LEU A 34 -19.14 7.32 -1.04
C LEU A 34 -18.74 8.08 -2.30
N GLN A 35 -19.12 9.36 -2.41
CA GLN A 35 -18.71 10.22 -3.53
C GLN A 35 -17.19 10.39 -3.59
N GLN A 36 -16.52 10.56 -2.45
CA GLN A 36 -15.06 10.64 -2.40
C GLN A 36 -14.39 9.33 -2.83
N VAL A 37 -14.90 8.19 -2.36
CA VAL A 37 -14.37 6.87 -2.76
C VAL A 37 -14.54 6.67 -4.27
N GLN A 38 -15.71 7.03 -4.82
CA GLN A 38 -15.96 6.99 -6.25
C GLN A 38 -14.97 7.89 -7.02
N ALA A 39 -14.80 9.14 -6.61
CA ALA A 39 -13.87 10.07 -7.25
C ALA A 39 -12.41 9.56 -7.23
N LYS A 40 -11.93 9.08 -6.08
CA LYS A 40 -10.59 8.46 -5.94
C LYS A 40 -10.43 7.25 -6.86
N THR A 41 -11.46 6.42 -6.96
CA THR A 41 -11.45 5.21 -7.82
C THR A 41 -11.38 5.61 -9.29
N TYR A 42 -12.19 6.57 -9.74
CA TYR A 42 -12.13 7.08 -11.10
C TYR A 42 -10.77 7.69 -11.44
N LEU A 43 -10.20 8.52 -10.56
CA LEU A 43 -8.86 9.09 -10.76
C LEU A 43 -7.81 7.99 -10.92
N LYS A 44 -7.87 6.94 -10.12
CA LYS A 44 -6.93 5.82 -10.19
C LYS A 44 -7.09 5.00 -11.46
N LEU A 45 -8.33 4.70 -11.87
CA LEU A 45 -8.62 4.04 -13.14
C LEU A 45 -8.13 4.89 -14.33
N ASN A 46 -8.31 6.21 -14.27
CA ASN A 46 -7.87 7.11 -15.32
C ASN A 46 -6.33 7.16 -15.41
N SER A 47 -5.63 7.27 -14.28
CA SER A 47 -4.16 7.19 -14.23
C SER A 47 -3.63 5.89 -14.83
N VAL A 48 -4.26 4.74 -14.55
CA VAL A 48 -3.90 3.46 -15.18
C VAL A 48 -4.16 3.49 -16.69
N LYS A 49 -5.32 3.99 -17.12
CA LYS A 49 -5.69 4.08 -18.54
C LYS A 49 -4.69 4.95 -19.33
N HIS A 50 -4.21 6.03 -18.74
CA HIS A 50 -3.28 6.96 -19.37
C HIS A 50 -1.80 6.64 -19.09
N MET A 51 -1.50 5.51 -18.43
CA MET A 51 -0.15 5.12 -18.00
C MET A 51 0.57 6.21 -17.20
N GLU A 52 -0.19 7.06 -16.52
CA GLU A 52 0.35 8.15 -15.70
C GLU A 52 0.83 7.58 -14.38
N SER A 53 2.15 7.57 -14.18
CA SER A 53 2.73 7.23 -12.89
C SER A 53 2.69 8.44 -11.96
N ASN A 54 2.16 8.25 -10.75
CA ASN A 54 2.28 9.27 -9.72
C ASN A 54 3.75 9.54 -9.39
N TYR A 55 4.08 10.79 -9.05
CA TYR A 55 5.41 11.13 -8.53
C TYR A 55 5.72 10.29 -7.28
N ILE A 56 6.77 9.47 -7.38
CA ILE A 56 7.25 8.66 -6.26
C ILE A 56 8.36 9.45 -5.58
N ARG A 57 8.21 9.70 -4.28
CA ARG A 57 9.27 10.34 -3.49
C ARG A 57 10.58 9.54 -3.60
N PRO A 58 11.75 10.16 -3.85
CA PRO A 58 13.02 9.45 -4.06
C PRO A 58 13.37 8.46 -2.95
N LYS A 59 13.12 8.83 -1.68
CA LYS A 59 13.33 7.94 -0.52
C LYS A 59 12.53 6.63 -0.60
N ARG A 60 11.35 6.63 -1.24
CA ARG A 60 10.55 5.40 -1.46
C ARG A 60 11.13 4.54 -2.59
N ILE A 61 11.71 5.16 -3.61
CA ILE A 61 12.40 4.47 -4.71
C ILE A 61 13.64 3.78 -4.14
N GLU A 62 14.49 4.52 -3.45
CA GLU A 62 15.72 4.01 -2.83
C GLU A 62 15.43 2.83 -1.88
N LEU A 63 14.39 2.95 -1.05
CA LEU A 63 14.01 1.86 -0.16
C LEU A 63 13.54 0.61 -0.93
N LYS A 64 12.83 0.79 -2.05
CA LYS A 64 12.40 -0.32 -2.91
C LYS A 64 13.60 -0.99 -3.57
N GLU A 65 14.56 -0.21 -4.07
CA GLU A 65 15.81 -0.69 -4.66
C GLU A 65 16.64 -1.49 -3.64
N LYS A 66 16.86 -0.96 -2.44
CA LYS A 66 17.59 -1.66 -1.36
C LYS A 66 16.99 -3.00 -1.01
N ARG A 67 15.65 -3.10 -0.95
CA ARG A 67 14.96 -4.38 -0.71
C ARG A 67 15.12 -5.34 -1.87
N MET A 68 15.05 -4.83 -3.10
CA MET A 68 15.17 -5.65 -4.31
C MET A 68 16.57 -6.23 -4.45
N MET A 69 17.61 -5.43 -4.23
CA MET A 69 19.00 -5.89 -4.24
C MET A 69 19.24 -6.97 -3.17
N ALA A 70 18.80 -6.73 -1.92
CA ALA A 70 18.98 -7.72 -0.86
C ALA A 70 18.22 -9.04 -1.12
N TRP A 71 17.10 -9.00 -1.84
CA TRP A 71 16.39 -10.21 -2.29
C TRP A 71 17.15 -10.93 -3.42
N GLN A 72 17.74 -10.18 -4.36
CA GLN A 72 18.56 -10.76 -5.42
C GLN A 72 19.79 -11.49 -4.88
N GLU A 73 20.47 -10.92 -3.87
CA GLU A 73 21.59 -11.61 -3.20
C GLU A 73 21.17 -12.96 -2.60
N VAL A 74 19.95 -13.07 -2.07
CA VAL A 74 19.42 -14.35 -1.57
C VAL A 74 19.18 -15.33 -2.72
N LEU A 75 18.59 -14.87 -3.83
CA LEU A 75 18.36 -15.71 -5.00
C LEU A 75 19.67 -16.21 -5.63
N ASN A 76 20.71 -15.37 -5.61
CA ASN A 76 22.04 -15.73 -6.10
C ASN A 76 22.81 -16.66 -5.15
N GLY A 77 22.29 -16.90 -3.94
CA GLY A 77 22.98 -17.67 -2.91
C GLY A 77 24.11 -16.93 -2.19
N GLU A 78 24.27 -15.63 -2.44
CA GLU A 78 25.26 -14.75 -1.82
C GLU A 78 24.89 -14.40 -0.37
N ARG A 79 23.59 -14.45 -0.05
CA ARG A 79 23.05 -14.16 1.28
C ARG A 79 22.08 -15.25 1.72
N THR A 80 22.16 -15.68 2.97
CA THR A 80 21.17 -16.59 3.56
C THR A 80 19.90 -15.83 3.98
N VAL A 81 18.77 -16.55 4.10
CA VAL A 81 17.46 -15.94 4.38
C VAL A 81 17.42 -15.22 5.73
N SER A 82 18.11 -15.74 6.76
CA SER A 82 18.08 -15.16 8.11
C SER A 82 18.70 -13.75 8.18
N PRO A 83 19.92 -13.49 7.69
CA PRO A 83 20.47 -12.14 7.53
C PRO A 83 19.61 -11.20 6.69
N TYR A 84 18.96 -11.72 5.65
CA TYR A 84 18.01 -10.93 4.84
C TYR A 84 16.83 -10.45 5.70
N LEU A 85 16.19 -11.32 6.47
CA LEU A 85 15.05 -10.97 7.31
C LEU A 85 15.40 -9.91 8.37
N LEU A 86 16.58 -10.03 9.00
CA LEU A 86 17.07 -9.03 9.94
C LEU A 86 17.29 -7.66 9.27
N TYR A 87 17.88 -7.66 8.08
CA TYR A 87 18.07 -6.45 7.29
C TYR A 87 16.74 -5.81 6.86
N MET A 88 15.75 -6.62 6.46
CA MET A 88 14.42 -6.12 6.12
C MET A 88 13.71 -5.49 7.33
N GLY A 89 13.88 -6.08 8.52
CA GLY A 89 13.38 -5.52 9.78
C GLY A 89 13.99 -4.15 10.10
N SER A 90 15.31 -4.02 9.98
CA SER A 90 16.01 -2.75 10.26
C SER A 90 15.68 -1.64 9.24
N LEU A 91 15.52 -2.00 7.97
CA LEU A 91 15.07 -1.06 6.93
C LEU A 91 13.68 -0.48 7.21
N ASN A 92 12.75 -1.30 7.71
CA ASN A 92 11.40 -0.85 8.05
C ASN A 92 11.36 0.03 9.31
N ALA A 93 12.15 -0.29 10.34
CA ALA A 93 12.24 0.52 11.55
C ALA A 93 12.79 1.94 11.26
N ASN A 94 13.83 2.05 10.42
CA ASN A 94 14.41 3.32 10.02
C ASN A 94 13.47 4.20 9.17
N PHE A 95 12.49 3.59 8.49
CA PHE A 95 11.46 4.33 7.75
C PHE A 95 10.41 4.95 8.68
N ILE A 96 10.01 4.27 9.76
CA ILE A 96 9.00 4.74 10.72
C ILE A 96 9.51 5.92 11.55
N ILE A 97 10.81 5.95 11.88
CA ILE A 97 11.40 7.00 12.73
C ILE A 97 11.68 8.30 11.95
N GLN A 98 11.68 8.28 10.62
CA GLN A 98 12.04 9.43 9.77
C GLN A 98 10.96 9.84 8.75
N GLY A 99 9.71 9.43 8.95
CA GLY A 99 8.57 9.74 8.08
C GLY A 99 7.51 10.56 8.80
#